data_AF-A0A6H9S1L4-F1
#
_entry.id   AF-A0A6H9S1L4-F1
#
_cell.length_a   1.000
_cell.length_b   1.000
_cell.length_c   1.000
_cell.angle_alpha   90.00
_cell.angle_beta   90.00
_cell.angle_gamma   90.00
#
_symmetry.space_group_name_H-M   'P 1'
#
loop_
_entity.id
_entity.type
_entity.pdbx_description
1 polymer ?
#
loop_
_entity_poly.entity_id
_entity_poly.type
_entity_poly.pdbx_seq_one_letter_code
_entity_poly.pdbx_strand_id
1 'polypeptide(L)'
;FMLARYEVRGYTANSNADTERKAVTQLDAAIASLKPLNEHFSSTRQDELRQLENALAQYRSAVQAFKLATADAVQARKEMTDQGASIVTLSEQLYQIQLDRRDAESAQARTLQLVSTLLALLVGVIAAVIITRQITGPLRDTLAVVERIAG
;
A
#
# COMPACT_ATOMS: atom_id res chain seq x y z
N PHE A 1 -47.22 -1.57 3.36
CA PHE A 1 -46.11 -0.66 3.71
C PHE A 1 -45.15 -1.21 4.79
N MET A 2 -45.62 -1.76 5.92
CA MET A 2 -44.72 -2.31 6.96
C MET A 2 -43.75 -3.38 6.42
N LEU A 3 -44.23 -4.26 5.54
CA LEU A 3 -43.40 -5.27 4.87
C LEU A 3 -42.32 -4.64 3.98
N ALA A 4 -42.64 -3.60 3.20
CA ALA A 4 -41.67 -2.88 2.40
C ALA A 4 -40.55 -2.26 3.27
N ARG A 5 -40.91 -1.67 4.41
CA ARG A 5 -39.93 -1.12 5.37
C ARG A 5 -39.06 -2.20 6.01
N TYR A 6 -39.64 -3.37 6.29
CA TYR A 6 -38.90 -4.53 6.79
C TYR A 6 -37.86 -5.02 5.78
N GLU A 7 -38.27 -5.22 4.53
CA GLU A 7 -37.36 -5.66 3.46
C GLU A 7 -36.27 -4.62 3.15
N VAL A 8 -36.59 -3.33 3.15
CA VAL A 8 -35.57 -2.27 3.00
C VAL A 8 -34.57 -2.30 4.16
N ARG A 9 -35.01 -2.51 5.41
CA ARG A 9 -34.09 -2.69 6.53
C ARG A 9 -33.20 -3.92 6.34
N GLY A 10 -33.77 -5.03 5.88
CA GLY A 10 -33.03 -6.24 5.51
C GLY A 10 -31.96 -5.96 4.46
N TYR A 11 -32.29 -5.17 3.43
CA TYR A 11 -31.36 -4.73 2.39
C TYR A 11 -30.26 -3.83 2.94
N THR A 12 -30.57 -2.87 3.82
CA THR A 12 -29.54 -2.01 4.43
C THR A 12 -28.59 -2.76 5.37
N ALA A 13 -29.06 -3.82 6.03
CA ALA A 13 -28.24 -4.65 6.91
C ALA A 13 -27.39 -5.66 6.14
N ASN A 14 -27.95 -6.22 5.05
CA ASN A 14 -27.29 -7.18 4.19
C ASN A 14 -27.62 -6.85 2.73
N SER A 15 -26.81 -5.99 2.12
CA SER A 15 -27.02 -5.52 0.76
C SER A 15 -26.55 -6.57 -0.25
N ASN A 16 -27.50 -7.29 -0.84
CA ASN A 16 -27.27 -8.26 -1.91
C ASN A 16 -28.41 -8.20 -2.93
N ALA A 17 -28.26 -8.90 -4.07
CA ALA A 17 -29.21 -8.85 -5.17
C ALA A 17 -30.62 -9.35 -4.78
N ASP A 18 -30.72 -10.31 -3.86
CA ASP A 18 -32.00 -10.88 -3.44
C ASP A 18 -32.74 -9.96 -2.45
N THR A 19 -32.03 -9.39 -1.47
CA THR A 19 -32.61 -8.42 -0.53
C THR A 19 -32.98 -7.12 -1.24
N GLU A 20 -32.19 -6.70 -2.22
CA GLU A 20 -32.53 -5.58 -3.10
C GLU A 20 -33.84 -5.84 -3.86
N ARG A 21 -33.91 -6.98 -4.57
CA ARG A 21 -35.09 -7.34 -5.36
C ARG A 21 -36.35 -7.40 -4.50
N LYS A 22 -36.27 -7.99 -3.32
CA LYS A 22 -37.39 -8.05 -2.36
C LYS A 22 -37.80 -6.67 -1.88
N ALA A 23 -36.84 -5.82 -1.50
CA ALA A 23 -37.10 -4.46 -1.04
C ALA A 23 -37.78 -3.60 -2.12
N VAL A 24 -37.26 -3.63 -3.35
CA VAL A 24 -37.83 -2.88 -4.49
C VAL A 24 -39.21 -3.41 -4.87
N THR A 25 -39.38 -4.73 -4.97
CA THR A 25 -40.66 -5.34 -5.33
C THR A 25 -41.76 -5.00 -4.31
N GLN A 26 -41.44 -5.09 -3.01
CA GLN A 26 -42.42 -4.77 -1.96
C GLN A 26 -42.71 -3.28 -1.86
N LEU A 27 -41.73 -2.43 -2.17
CA LEU A 27 -41.96 -0.99 -2.25
C LEU A 27 -42.87 -0.64 -3.43
N ASP A 28 -42.65 -1.26 -4.59
CA ASP A 28 -43.48 -1.08 -5.78
C ASP A 28 -44.91 -1.57 -5.55
N ALA A 29 -45.07 -2.73 -4.91
CA ALA A 29 -46.39 -3.22 -4.50
C ALA A 29 -47.10 -2.27 -3.52
N ALA A 30 -46.36 -1.68 -2.57
CA ALA A 30 -46.93 -0.70 -1.63
C ALA A 30 -47.37 0.59 -2.34
N ILE A 31 -46.59 1.09 -3.30
CA ILE A 31 -46.95 2.26 -4.10
C ILE A 31 -48.16 1.94 -4.99
N ALA A 32 -48.17 0.78 -5.66
CA ALA A 32 -49.28 0.35 -6.50
C ALA A 32 -50.60 0.21 -5.72
N SER A 33 -50.53 -0.22 -4.44
CA SER A 33 -51.70 -0.33 -3.57
C SER A 33 -52.36 1.02 -3.23
N LEU A 34 -51.67 2.15 -3.43
CA LEU A 34 -52.26 3.48 -3.23
C LEU A 34 -53.20 3.92 -4.34
N LYS A 35 -52.99 3.46 -5.57
CA LYS A 35 -53.82 3.82 -6.72
C LYS A 35 -55.32 3.60 -6.48
N PRO A 36 -55.77 2.40 -6.05
CA PRO A 36 -57.18 2.17 -5.76
C PRO A 36 -57.67 2.92 -4.51
N LEU A 37 -56.80 3.22 -3.53
CA LEU A 37 -57.18 4.09 -2.41
C LEU A 37 -57.44 5.54 -2.87
N ASN A 38 -56.66 6.03 -3.82
CA ASN A 38 -56.84 7.37 -4.37
C ASN A 38 -58.18 7.45 -5.14
N GLU A 39 -58.54 6.42 -5.90
CA GLU A 39 -59.84 6.32 -6.57
C GLU A 39 -61.04 6.36 -5.60
N HIS A 40 -60.93 5.75 -4.42
CA HIS A 40 -62.01 5.70 -3.44
C HIS A 40 -62.09 6.90 -2.47
N PHE A 41 -60.97 7.54 -2.16
CA PHE A 41 -60.91 8.58 -1.12
C PHE A 41 -60.56 9.99 -1.65
N SER A 42 -60.35 10.13 -2.97
CA SER A 42 -60.04 11.40 -3.63
C SER A 42 -61.08 12.50 -3.39
N SER A 43 -62.36 12.17 -3.17
CA SER A 43 -63.41 13.17 -2.92
C SER A 43 -63.39 13.77 -1.51
N THR A 44 -62.75 13.11 -0.54
CA THR A 44 -62.91 13.42 0.89
C THR A 44 -61.59 13.73 1.58
N ARG A 45 -60.45 13.18 1.12
CA ARG A 45 -59.13 13.35 1.76
C ARG A 45 -57.98 13.49 0.75
N GLN A 46 -58.20 14.29 -0.29
CA GLN A 46 -57.26 14.43 -1.41
C GLN A 46 -55.86 14.92 -1.00
N ASP A 47 -55.78 15.86 -0.05
CA ASP A 47 -54.49 16.42 0.41
C ASP A 47 -53.64 15.40 1.17
N GLU A 48 -54.25 14.60 2.06
CA GLU A 48 -53.56 13.53 2.79
C GLU A 48 -53.01 12.47 1.83
N LEU A 49 -53.79 12.11 0.80
CA LEU A 49 -53.38 11.15 -0.24
C LEU A 49 -52.20 11.68 -1.05
N ARG A 50 -52.23 12.95 -1.48
CA ARG A 50 -51.10 13.60 -2.17
C ARG A 50 -49.84 13.62 -1.30
N GLN A 51 -49.99 13.92 -0.01
CA GLN A 51 -48.86 13.93 0.91
C GLN A 51 -48.24 12.53 1.07
N LEU A 52 -49.07 11.50 1.13
CA LEU A 52 -48.64 10.10 1.22
C LEU A 52 -47.93 9.63 -0.07
N GLU A 53 -48.49 9.94 -1.24
CA GLU A 53 -47.87 9.65 -2.54
C GLU A 53 -46.49 10.31 -2.64
N ASN A 54 -46.38 11.58 -2.29
CA ASN A 54 -45.11 12.31 -2.28
C ASN A 54 -44.09 11.69 -1.32
N ALA A 55 -44.52 11.31 -0.10
CA ALA A 55 -43.63 10.69 0.88
C ALA A 55 -43.10 9.33 0.39
N LEU A 56 -43.94 8.53 -0.28
CA LEU A 56 -43.51 7.24 -0.84
C LEU A 56 -42.62 7.39 -2.07
N ALA A 57 -42.87 8.38 -2.92
CA ALA A 57 -41.99 8.70 -4.03
C ALA A 57 -40.60 9.11 -3.53
N GLN A 58 -40.53 9.96 -2.50
CA GLN A 58 -39.27 10.32 -1.84
C GLN A 58 -38.58 9.11 -1.22
N TYR A 59 -39.34 8.22 -0.56
CA TYR A 59 -38.80 7.00 0.02
C TYR A 59 -38.21 6.07 -1.05
N ARG A 60 -38.88 5.89 -2.19
CA ARG A 60 -38.35 5.15 -3.36
C ARG A 60 -37.05 5.75 -3.87
N SER A 61 -37.02 7.07 -4.03
CA SER A 61 -35.81 7.77 -4.47
C SER A 61 -34.65 7.55 -3.50
N ALA A 62 -34.90 7.58 -2.19
CA ALA A 62 -33.88 7.34 -1.18
C ALA A 62 -33.34 5.91 -1.21
N VAL A 63 -34.20 4.90 -1.40
CA VAL A 63 -33.79 3.50 -1.55
C VAL A 63 -32.94 3.31 -2.82
N GLN A 64 -33.30 3.97 -3.91
CA GLN A 64 -32.53 3.93 -5.16
C GLN A 64 -31.16 4.60 -5.02
N ALA A 65 -31.09 5.74 -4.33
CA ALA A 65 -29.82 6.41 -4.02
C ALA A 65 -28.92 5.54 -3.13
N PHE A 66 -29.50 4.87 -2.13
CA PHE A 66 -28.77 3.92 -1.28
C PHE A 66 -28.19 2.75 -2.08
N LYS A 67 -28.94 2.22 -3.05
CA LYS A 67 -28.46 1.17 -3.96
C LYS A 67 -27.25 1.63 -4.76
N LEU A 68 -27.33 2.81 -5.39
CA LEU A 68 -26.23 3.37 -6.18
C LEU A 68 -24.98 3.58 -5.33
N ALA A 69 -25.12 4.21 -4.15
CA ALA A 69 -24.01 4.41 -3.23
C ALA A 69 -23.36 3.11 -2.75
N THR A 70 -24.18 2.06 -2.56
CA THR A 70 -23.67 0.73 -2.18
C THR A 70 -22.89 0.09 -3.32
N ALA A 71 -23.36 0.21 -4.57
CA ALA A 71 -22.65 -0.28 -5.74
C ALA A 71 -21.31 0.44 -5.93
N ASP A 72 -21.29 1.76 -5.77
CA ASP A 72 -20.06 2.58 -5.85
C ASP A 72 -19.06 2.17 -4.76
N ALA A 73 -19.53 1.93 -3.53
CA ALA A 73 -18.68 1.46 -2.43
C ALA A 73 -18.09 0.06 -2.68
N VAL A 74 -18.86 -0.86 -3.28
CA VAL A 74 -18.36 -2.19 -3.67
C VAL A 74 -17.30 -2.07 -4.76
N GLN A 75 -17.52 -1.22 -5.75
CA GLN A 75 -16.56 -0.97 -6.82
C GLN A 75 -15.27 -0.35 -6.28
N ALA A 76 -15.37 0.67 -5.44
CA ALA A 76 -14.21 1.29 -4.79
C ALA A 76 -13.42 0.29 -3.92
N ARG A 77 -14.11 -0.61 -3.20
CA ARG A 77 -13.44 -1.69 -2.43
C ARG A 77 -12.68 -2.66 -3.32
N LYS A 78 -13.22 -3.00 -4.49
CA LYS A 78 -12.54 -3.84 -5.47
C LYS A 78 -11.28 -3.15 -5.99
N GLU A 79 -11.40 -1.89 -6.40
CA GLU A 79 -10.27 -1.09 -6.89
C GLU A 79 -9.17 -0.95 -5.83
N MET A 80 -9.53 -0.68 -4.57
CA MET A 80 -8.55 -0.63 -3.46
C MET A 80 -7.87 -1.98 -3.22
N THR A 81 -8.56 -3.10 -3.42
CA THR A 81 -7.97 -4.44 -3.29
C THR A 81 -6.93 -4.69 -4.38
N ASP A 82 -7.26 -4.35 -5.62
CA ASP A 82 -6.37 -4.50 -6.78
C ASP A 82 -5.15 -3.57 -6.66
N GLN A 83 -5.36 -2.32 -6.23
CA GLN A 83 -4.29 -1.37 -5.94
C GLN A 83 -3.41 -1.84 -4.78
N GLY A 84 -4.00 -2.36 -3.70
CA GLY A 84 -3.26 -2.91 -2.57
C GLY A 84 -2.33 -4.06 -2.98
N ALA A 85 -2.82 -5.00 -3.79
CA ALA A 85 -2.01 -6.09 -4.32
C ALA A 85 -0.85 -5.58 -5.19
N SER A 86 -1.12 -4.53 -6.00
CA SER A 86 -0.10 -3.89 -6.84
C SER A 86 0.98 -3.19 -6.00
N ILE A 87 0.60 -2.48 -4.94
CA ILE A 87 1.53 -1.81 -4.02
C ILE A 87 2.43 -2.83 -3.32
N VAL A 88 1.87 -3.93 -2.82
CA VAL A 88 2.66 -5.00 -2.19
C VAL A 88 3.67 -5.57 -3.18
N THR A 89 3.22 -5.90 -4.40
CA THR A 89 4.10 -6.43 -5.46
C THR A 89 5.23 -5.48 -5.81
N LEU A 90 4.93 -4.18 -5.98
CA LEU A 90 5.93 -3.16 -6.29
C LEU A 90 6.91 -2.95 -5.12
N SER A 91 6.42 -3.01 -3.88
CA SER A 91 7.25 -2.89 -2.68
C SER A 91 8.23 -4.06 -2.57
N GLU A 92 7.78 -5.29 -2.86
CA GLU A 92 8.63 -6.49 -2.94
C GLU A 92 9.75 -6.32 -3.98
N GLN A 93 9.40 -5.82 -5.18
CA GLN A 93 10.37 -5.56 -6.24
C GLN A 93 11.40 -4.49 -5.84
N LEU A 94 10.95 -3.39 -5.24
CA LEU A 94 11.84 -2.33 -4.74
C LEU A 94 12.75 -2.83 -3.62
N TYR A 95 12.24 -3.71 -2.76
CA TYR A 95 13.03 -4.35 -1.72
C TYR A 95 14.11 -5.26 -2.31
N GLN A 96 13.74 -6.10 -3.29
CA GLN A 96 14.70 -6.97 -3.98
C GLN A 96 15.79 -6.17 -4.69
N ILE A 97 15.43 -5.09 -5.40
CA ILE A 97 16.40 -4.20 -6.04
C ILE A 97 17.39 -3.61 -5.03
N GLN A 98 16.92 -3.22 -3.84
CA GLN A 98 17.80 -2.70 -2.79
C GLN A 98 18.73 -3.78 -2.22
N LEU A 99 18.25 -5.00 -2.05
CA LEU A 99 19.10 -6.12 -1.65
C LEU A 99 20.19 -6.40 -2.70
N ASP A 100 19.81 -6.52 -3.97
CA ASP A 100 20.74 -6.79 -5.07
C ASP A 100 21.81 -5.69 -5.18
N ARG A 101 21.40 -4.43 -5.07
CA ARG A 101 22.35 -3.30 -5.06
C ARG A 101 23.27 -3.32 -3.85
N ARG A 102 22.73 -3.56 -2.64
CA ARG A 102 23.53 -3.63 -1.42
C ARG A 102 24.58 -4.73 -1.52
N ASP A 103 24.21 -5.87 -2.07
CA ASP A 103 25.12 -7.01 -2.20
C ASP A 103 26.21 -6.71 -3.24
N ALA A 104 25.87 -6.04 -4.35
CA ALA A 104 26.83 -5.56 -5.34
C ALA A 104 27.79 -4.49 -4.78
N GLU A 105 27.26 -3.49 -4.08
CA GLU A 105 28.05 -2.44 -3.43
C GLU A 105 28.97 -3.01 -2.34
N SER A 106 28.49 -3.96 -1.54
CA SER A 106 29.29 -4.63 -0.50
C SER A 106 30.43 -5.44 -1.11
N ALA A 107 30.18 -6.15 -2.21
CA ALA A 107 31.22 -6.88 -2.93
C ALA A 107 32.29 -5.94 -3.48
N GLN A 108 31.88 -4.83 -4.12
CA GLN A 108 32.79 -3.84 -4.67
C GLN A 108 33.62 -3.15 -3.58
N ALA A 109 32.99 -2.74 -2.47
CA ALA A 109 33.66 -2.10 -1.35
C ALA A 109 34.71 -3.03 -0.73
N ARG A 110 34.38 -4.32 -0.55
CA ARG A 110 35.34 -5.33 -0.06
C ARG A 110 36.53 -5.47 -1.00
N THR A 111 36.30 -5.54 -2.32
CA THR A 111 37.40 -5.63 -3.29
C THR A 111 38.29 -4.40 -3.24
N LEU A 112 37.73 -3.19 -3.19
CA LEU A 112 38.50 -1.95 -3.08
C LEU A 112 39.30 -1.90 -1.77
N GLN A 113 38.70 -2.30 -0.65
CA GLN A 113 39.38 -2.33 0.64
C GLN A 113 40.53 -3.35 0.65
N LEU A 114 40.33 -4.54 0.08
CA LEU A 114 41.38 -5.55 -0.05
C LEU A 114 42.56 -5.04 -0.88
N VAL A 115 42.28 -4.45 -2.05
CA VAL A 115 43.34 -3.89 -2.91
C VAL A 115 44.07 -2.76 -2.19
N SER A 116 43.35 -1.82 -1.58
CA SER A 116 43.95 -0.70 -0.85
C SER A 116 44.80 -1.18 0.33
N THR A 117 44.33 -2.20 1.07
CA THR A 117 45.06 -2.77 2.21
C THR A 117 46.35 -3.46 1.75
N LEU A 118 46.28 -4.24 0.66
CA LEU A 118 47.46 -4.88 0.09
C LEU A 118 48.48 -3.85 -0.39
N LEU A 119 48.04 -2.78 -1.07
CA LEU A 119 48.92 -1.70 -1.49
C LEU A 119 49.58 -1.00 -0.29
N ALA A 120 48.81 -0.69 0.76
CA ALA A 120 49.34 -0.07 1.98
C ALA A 120 50.39 -0.98 2.67
N LEU A 121 50.14 -2.29 2.75
CA LEU A 121 51.09 -3.26 3.29
C LEU A 121 52.38 -3.31 2.47
N LEU A 122 52.28 -3.37 1.13
CA LEU A 122 53.44 -3.37 0.25
C LEU A 122 54.29 -2.11 0.43
N VAL A 123 53.66 -0.94 0.47
CA VAL A 123 54.35 0.33 0.70
C VAL A 123 55.00 0.37 2.08
N GLY A 124 54.31 -0.12 3.12
CA GLY A 124 54.85 -0.22 4.48
C GLY A 124 56.09 -1.10 4.57
N VAL A 125 56.09 -2.25 3.89
CA VAL A 125 57.25 -3.15 3.81
C VAL A 125 58.42 -2.47 3.09
N ILE A 126 58.16 -1.83 1.94
CA ILE A 126 59.20 -1.10 1.20
C ILE A 126 59.82 0.00 2.06
N ALA A 127 58.99 0.80 2.74
CA ALA A 127 59.44 1.85 3.63
C ALA A 127 60.31 1.29 4.78
N ALA A 128 59.87 0.20 5.43
CA ALA A 128 60.62 -0.45 6.50
C ALA A 128 62.00 -0.96 6.03
N VAL A 129 62.07 -1.55 4.83
CA VAL A 129 63.34 -2.00 4.23
C VAL A 129 64.26 -0.81 3.92
N ILE A 130 63.74 0.28 3.35
CA ILE A 130 64.52 1.48 3.05
C ILE A 130 65.11 2.06 4.34
N ILE A 131 64.31 2.23 5.39
CA ILE A 131 64.75 2.74 6.69
C ILE A 131 65.84 1.85 7.28
N THR A 132 65.63 0.53 7.27
CA THR A 132 66.60 -0.44 7.79
C THR A 132 67.95 -0.31 7.07
N ARG A 133 67.94 -0.17 5.73
CA ARG A 133 69.18 0.00 4.95
C ARG A 133 69.85 1.36 5.18
N GLN A 134 69.08 2.44 5.34
CA GLN A 134 69.62 3.77 5.63
C GLN A 134 70.31 3.84 7.00
N ILE A 135 69.80 3.13 8.00
CA ILE A 135 70.39 3.12 9.35
C ILE A 135 71.56 2.12 9.43
N THR A 136 71.40 0.91 8.90
CA THR A 136 72.40 -0.17 9.08
C THR A 136 73.61 -0.08 8.15
N GLY A 137 73.49 0.59 6.99
CA GLY A 137 74.62 0.84 6.09
C GLY A 137 75.74 1.66 6.74
N PRO A 138 75.45 2.88 7.24
CA PRO A 138 76.45 3.74 7.88
C PRO A 138 77.07 3.12 9.13
N LEU A 139 76.31 2.32 9.89
CA LEU A 139 76.80 1.62 11.08
C LEU A 139 77.91 0.60 10.75
N ARG A 140 77.80 -0.10 9.61
CA ARG A 140 78.83 -1.02 9.14
C ARG A 140 80.11 -0.31 8.73
N ASP A 141 79.98 0.86 8.11
CA ASP A 141 81.14 1.69 7.76
C ASP A 141 81.85 2.22 9.01
N THR A 142 81.10 2.59 10.06
CA THR A 142 81.70 3.01 11.33
C THR A 142 82.42 1.87 12.07
N LEU A 143 81.89 0.64 12.04
CA LEU A 143 82.56 -0.52 12.63
C LEU A 143 83.83 -0.91 11.88
N ALA A 144 83.82 -0.83 10.54
CA ALA A 144 85.01 -1.07 9.72
C ALA A 144 86.13 -0.04 9.99
N VAL A 145 85.77 1.22 10.29
CA VAL A 145 86.74 2.26 10.68
C VAL A 145 87.31 1.97 12.07
N VAL A 146 86.49 1.50 13.02
CA VAL A 146 86.96 1.15 14.37
C VAL A 146 87.86 -0.09 14.35
N GLU A 147 87.55 -1.10 13.52
CA GLU A 147 88.36 -2.33 13.40
C GLU A 147 89.71 -2.08 12.72
N ARG A 148 89.83 -1.05 11.87
CA ARG A 148 91.11 -0.60 11.30
C ARG A 148 91.96 0.24 12.27
N ILE A 149 91.38 0.76 13.36
CA ILE A 149 92.10 1.51 14.41
C ILE A 149 92.50 0.60 15.59
N ALA A 150 91.76 -0.50 15.79
CA ALA A 150 92.04 -1.50 16.83
C ALA A 150 92.93 -2.67 16.36
N GLY A 151 93.30 -2.73 15.07
CA GLY A 151 94.19 -3.72 14.47
C GLY A 151 95.61 -3.22 14.27
#